data_AF-A0A968JIM4-F1
#
_entry.id   AF-A0A968JIM4-F1
#
_cell.length_a   1.000
_cell.length_b   1.000
_cell.length_c   1.000
_cell.angle_alpha   90.00
_cell.angle_beta   90.00
_cell.angle_gamma   90.00
#
_symmetry.space_group_name_H-M   'P 1'
#
loop_
_entity.id
_entity.type
_entity.pdbx_description
1 polymer ?
#
loop_
_entity_poly.entity_id
_entity_poly.type
_entity_poly.pdbx_seq_one_letter_code
_entity_poly.pdbx_strand_id
1 'polypeptide(L)'
;MYSANFKYEQSLWKKKLLLNSRVRFNAFQGASKANLMLADIGANFVFKSMRFTLNLNNIFNGRSFIVQQITPLLYQEETRSIFQRYIRLGVQFDLN
;
A
#
# COMPACT_ATOMS: atom_id res chain seq x y z
N MET A 1 14.48 -4.39 13.05
CA MET A 1 13.40 -4.24 12.05
C MET A 1 13.93 -3.43 10.90
N TYR A 2 13.81 -3.91 9.65
CA TYR A 2 14.21 -3.16 8.46
C TYR A 2 12.98 -2.81 7.65
N SER A 3 12.84 -1.54 7.26
CA SER A 3 11.73 -1.07 6.43
C SER A 3 12.26 -0.26 5.26
N ALA A 4 11.80 -0.57 4.05
CA ALA A 4 12.05 0.21 2.85
C ALA A 4 10.71 0.68 2.27
N ASN A 5 10.65 1.95 1.87
CA ASN A 5 9.47 2.56 1.26
C ASN A 5 9.90 3.31 0.02
N PHE A 6 9.64 2.73 -1.14
CA PHE A 6 9.89 3.35 -2.42
C PHE A 6 8.58 3.97 -2.93
N LYS A 7 8.65 5.24 -3.33
CA LYS A 7 7.55 5.95 -3.97
C LYS A 7 8.02 6.51 -5.29
N TYR A 8 7.18 6.37 -6.29
CA TYR A 8 7.38 6.99 -7.59
C TYR A 8 6.09 7.68 -8.03
N GLU A 9 6.22 8.91 -8.48
CA GLU A 9 5.11 9.72 -8.95
C GLU A 9 5.50 10.37 -10.28
N GLN A 10 4.65 10.23 -11.28
CA GLN A 10 4.86 10.81 -12.60
C GLN A 10 3.61 11.54 -13.05
N SER A 11 3.79 12.80 -13.41
CA SER A 11 2.75 13.62 -14.02
C SER A 11 2.94 13.62 -15.54
N LEU A 12 1.86 13.37 -16.27
CA LEU A 12 1.79 13.34 -17.73
C LEU A 12 0.67 14.28 -18.23
N TRP A 13 0.67 14.56 -19.53
CA TRP A 13 -0.39 15.30 -20.22
C TRP A 13 -0.75 16.65 -19.57
N LYS A 14 0.25 17.51 -19.35
CA LYS A 14 0.09 18.82 -18.69
C LYS A 14 -0.60 18.70 -17.31
N LYS A 15 -0.21 17.68 -16.52
CA LYS A 15 -0.76 17.38 -15.17
C LYS A 15 -2.20 16.85 -15.16
N LYS A 16 -2.77 16.48 -16.31
CA LYS A 16 -4.07 15.82 -16.37
C LYS A 16 -4.02 14.36 -15.97
N LEU A 17 -2.89 13.68 -16.13
CA LEU A 17 -2.71 12.29 -15.72
C LEU A 17 -1.61 12.23 -14.67
N LEU A 18 -1.91 11.71 -13.50
CA LEU A 18 -0.94 11.45 -12.44
C LEU A 18 -0.90 9.96 -12.17
N LEU A 19 0.25 9.36 -12.44
CA LEU A 19 0.55 7.97 -12.12
C LEU A 19 1.36 7.96 -10.83
N ASN A 20 1.02 7.06 -9.93
CA ASN A 20 1.81 6.82 -8.72
C ASN A 20 2.02 5.33 -8.53
N SER A 21 3.15 4.98 -7.96
CA SER A 21 3.42 3.64 -7.47
C SER A 21 4.15 3.72 -6.15
N ARG A 22 3.85 2.74 -5.29
CA ARG A 22 4.43 2.65 -3.96
C ARG A 22 4.76 1.20 -3.66
N VAL A 23 6.01 0.94 -3.29
CA VAL A 23 6.46 -0.37 -2.84
C VAL A 23 6.93 -0.24 -1.40
N ARG A 24 6.37 -1.04 -0.52
CA ARG A 24 6.71 -1.11 0.90
C ARG A 24 7.24 -2.50 1.19
N PHE A 25 8.43 -2.57 1.74
CA PHE A 25 9.03 -3.80 2.23
C PHE A 25 9.33 -3.65 3.71
N ASN A 26 8.87 -4.60 4.52
CA ASN A 26 9.20 -4.68 5.94
C ASN A 26 9.74 -6.08 6.23
N ALA A 27 10.96 -6.15 6.73
CA ALA A 27 11.56 -7.36 7.25
C ALA A 27 11.65 -7.27 8.78
N PHE A 28 11.03 -8.25 9.44
CA PHE A 28 11.14 -8.47 10.87
C PHE A 28 12.28 -9.47 11.09
N GLN A 29 13.22 -9.10 11.94
CA GLN A 29 14.33 -9.98 12.38
C GLN A 29 14.20 -10.26 13.87
N GLY A 30 14.64 -11.45 14.29
CA GLY A 30 14.49 -11.96 15.65
C GLY A 30 13.74 -13.29 15.67
N ALA A 31 13.11 -13.63 16.80
CA ALA A 31 12.31 -14.85 16.97
C ALA A 31 11.09 -14.93 16.01
N SER A 32 10.70 -13.79 15.41
CA SER A 32 9.69 -13.70 14.34
C SER A 32 10.34 -13.32 13.01
N LYS A 33 10.62 -14.32 12.16
CA LYS A 33 11.02 -14.09 10.76
C LYS A 33 9.77 -13.89 9.92
N ALA A 34 9.43 -12.64 9.63
CA ALA A 34 8.37 -12.31 8.68
C ALA A 34 8.86 -11.25 7.69
N ASN A 35 8.57 -11.46 6.41
CA ASN A 35 8.81 -10.49 5.36
C ASN A 35 7.46 -10.08 4.78
N LEU A 36 7.21 -8.78 4.77
CA LEU A 36 6.02 -8.20 4.18
C LEU A 36 6.43 -7.33 3.00
N MET A 37 5.92 -7.65 1.82
CA MET A 37 6.05 -6.83 0.63
C MET A 37 4.67 -6.42 0.15
N LEU A 38 4.44 -5.11 0.02
CA LEU A 38 3.21 -4.53 -0.48
C LEU A 38 3.56 -3.63 -1.65
N ALA A 39 2.78 -3.71 -2.72
CA ALA A 39 2.85 -2.78 -3.84
C ALA A 39 1.47 -2.21 -4.12
N ASP A 40 1.43 -0.90 -4.29
CA ASP A 40 0.24 -0.14 -4.62
C ASP A 40 0.52 0.66 -5.90
N ILE A 41 -0.45 0.72 -6.81
CA ILE A 41 -0.37 1.51 -8.05
C ILE A 41 -1.64 2.35 -8.14
N GLY A 42 -1.49 3.62 -8.47
CA GLY A 42 -2.59 4.54 -8.67
C GLY A 42 -2.48 5.32 -9.96
N ALA A 43 -3.62 5.63 -10.55
CA ALA A 43 -3.78 6.53 -11.67
C ALA A 43 -4.90 7.52 -11.35
N ASN A 44 -4.61 8.80 -11.52
CA ASN A 44 -5.58 9.88 -11.40
C ASN A 44 -5.65 10.64 -12.72
N PHE A 45 -6.84 10.73 -13.30
CA PHE A 45 -7.06 11.44 -14.56
C PHE A 45 -8.05 12.59 -14.35
N VAL A 46 -7.67 13.78 -14.77
CA VAL A 46 -8.48 14.99 -14.68
C VAL A 46 -8.95 15.37 -16.08
N PHE A 47 -10.27 15.44 -16.24
CA PHE A 47 -10.93 15.86 -17.46
C PHE A 47 -12.02 16.87 -17.15
N LYS A 48 -11.82 18.12 -17.60
CA LYS A 48 -12.69 19.26 -17.27
C LYS A 48 -12.87 19.35 -15.75
N SER A 49 -14.11 19.33 -15.27
CA SER A 49 -14.50 19.35 -13.85
C SER A 49 -14.58 17.96 -13.22
N MET A 50 -14.05 16.91 -13.86
CA MET A 50 -14.10 15.54 -13.36
C MET A 50 -12.71 15.00 -13.06
N ARG A 51 -12.56 14.29 -11.96
CA ARG A 51 -11.37 13.54 -11.58
C ARG A 51 -11.72 12.07 -11.42
N PHE A 52 -11.09 11.24 -12.23
CA PHE A 52 -11.19 9.79 -12.16
C PHE A 52 -9.99 9.24 -11.41
N THR A 53 -10.22 8.36 -10.46
CA THR A 53 -9.19 7.72 -9.64
C THR A 53 -9.31 6.21 -9.76
N LEU A 54 -8.21 5.54 -10.08
CA LEU A 54 -8.05 4.10 -10.03
C LEU A 54 -6.87 3.79 -9.13
N ASN A 55 -7.09 3.03 -8.05
CA ASN A 55 -6.01 2.54 -7.19
C ASN A 55 -6.09 1.03 -7.05
N LEU A 56 -5.00 0.34 -7.35
CA LEU A 56 -4.76 -1.06 -7.08
C LEU A 56 -3.89 -1.15 -5.83
N ASN A 57 -4.45 -1.63 -4.72
CA ASN A 57 -3.72 -1.76 -3.47
C ASN A 57 -3.34 -3.22 -3.22
N ASN A 58 -2.16 -3.42 -2.64
CA ASN A 58 -1.63 -4.73 -2.30
C ASN A 58 -1.67 -5.71 -3.49
N ILE A 59 -1.03 -5.33 -4.61
CA ILE A 59 -1.02 -6.09 -5.87
C ILE A 59 -0.45 -7.50 -5.67
N PHE A 60 0.55 -7.64 -4.79
CA PHE A 60 1.17 -8.92 -4.43
C PHE A 60 0.30 -9.78 -3.50
N ASN A 61 -0.87 -9.29 -3.08
CA ASN A 61 -1.80 -10.00 -2.20
C ASN A 61 -1.14 -10.50 -0.90
N GLY A 62 -0.31 -9.66 -0.26
CA GLY A 62 0.23 -9.96 1.06
C GLY A 62 -0.89 -10.09 2.07
N ARG A 63 -1.03 -11.26 2.73
CA ARG A 63 -2.20 -11.60 3.55
C ARG A 63 -2.00 -11.34 5.04
N SER A 64 -0.83 -11.66 5.56
CA SER A 64 -0.55 -11.56 6.99
C SER A 64 0.95 -11.55 7.27
N PHE A 65 1.31 -11.11 8.47
CA PHE A 65 2.63 -11.32 9.04
C PHE A 65 2.47 -11.66 10.52
N ILE A 66 3.39 -12.47 11.04
CA ILE A 66 3.40 -12.86 12.45
C ILE A 66 4.22 -11.83 13.21
N VAL A 67 3.65 -11.30 14.29
CA VAL A 67 4.33 -10.43 15.25
C VAL A 67 4.34 -11.16 16.58
N GLN A 68 5.50 -11.57 17.11
CA GLN A 68 5.58 -12.01 18.49
C GLN A 68 5.58 -10.78 19.41
N GLN A 69 4.65 -10.76 20.36
CA GLN A 69 4.74 -9.88 21.51
C GLN A 69 5.53 -10.61 22.60
N ILE A 70 6.59 -9.97 23.08
CA ILE A 70 7.34 -10.44 24.25
C ILE A 70 6.69 -9.77 25.47
N THR A 71 5.94 -10.54 26.25
CA THR A 71 5.59 -10.14 27.63
C THR A 71 6.64 -10.75 28.58
N PRO A 72 6.91 -10.16 29.75
CA PRO A 72 8.03 -10.56 30.62
C PRO A 72 8.08 -12.04 31.06
N LEU A 73 7.01 -12.82 30.83
CA LEU A 73 6.88 -14.21 31.26
C LEU A 73 6.43 -15.18 30.16
N LEU A 74 6.00 -14.71 28.98
CA LEU A 74 5.42 -15.57 27.92
C LEU A 74 5.75 -15.07 26.52
N TYR A 75 5.96 -16.02 25.61
CA TYR A 75 6.00 -15.79 24.17
C TYR A 75 4.59 -15.99 23.60
N GLN A 76 4.00 -14.93 23.03
CA GLN A 76 2.71 -15.03 22.34
C GLN A 76 2.88 -14.65 20.88
N GLU A 77 2.50 -15.56 19.98
CA GLU A 77 2.47 -15.30 18.54
C GLU A 77 1.13 -14.66 18.17
N GLU A 78 1.16 -13.42 17.69
CA GLU A 78 -0.04 -12.73 17.21
C GLU A 78 0.03 -12.63 15.67
N THR A 79 -0.91 -13.27 14.97
CA THR A 79 -1.00 -13.14 13.52
C THR A 79 -1.75 -11.86 13.18
N ARG A 80 -1.07 -10.89 12.57
CA ARG A 80 -1.72 -9.66 12.10
C ARG A 80 -2.11 -9.80 10.64
N SER A 81 -3.41 -9.68 10.37
CA SER A 81 -3.94 -9.64 9.01
C SER A 81 -3.69 -8.27 8.39
N ILE A 82 -3.35 -8.26 7.11
CA ILE A 82 -3.31 -7.05 6.30
C ILE A 82 -4.50 -7.09 5.35
N PHE A 83 -5.01 -5.91 5.00
CA PHE A 83 -6.01 -5.80 3.93
C PHE A 83 -5.49 -6.48 2.66
N GLN A 84 -6.29 -7.44 2.19
CA GLN A 84 -6.01 -8.19 0.96
C GLN A 84 -5.99 -7.27 -0.26
N ARG A 85 -5.62 -7.81 -1.42
CA ARG A 85 -5.66 -7.06 -2.68
C ARG A 85 -7.04 -6.47 -2.92
N TYR A 86 -7.12 -5.15 -3.11
CA TYR A 86 -8.38 -4.47 -3.45
C TYR A 86 -8.18 -3.40 -4.51
N ILE A 87 -9.27 -3.13 -5.23
CA ILE A 87 -9.34 -2.13 -6.30
C ILE A 87 -10.27 -1.03 -5.81
N ARG A 88 -9.82 0.22 -5.89
CA ARG A 88 -10.65 1.40 -5.63
C ARG A 88 -10.80 2.20 -6.91
N LEU A 89 -12.04 2.32 -7.36
CA LEU A 89 -12.45 3.22 -8.42
C LEU A 89 -13.19 4.40 -7.81
N GLY A 90 -12.95 5.60 -8.33
CA GLY A 90 -13.59 6.82 -7.85
C GLY A 90 -13.78 7.82 -8.97
N VAL A 91 -14.87 8.57 -8.88
CA VAL A 91 -15.13 9.74 -9.71
C VAL A 91 -15.46 10.89 -8.75
N GLN A 92 -14.78 12.00 -8.92
CA GLN A 92 -14.99 13.23 -8.17
C GLN A 92 -15.34 14.35 -9.16
N PHE A 93 -16.32 15.17 -8.80
CA PHE A 93 -16.72 16.34 -9.57
C PHE A 93 -16.28 17.59 -8.82
N ASP A 94 -15.49 18.44 -9.47
CA ASP A 94 -15.07 19.73 -8.94
C ASP A 94 -16.09 20.78 -9.41
N LEU A 95 -16.99 21.21 -8.52
CA LEU A 95 -18.11 22.12 -8.81
C LEU A 95 -17.73 23.63 -8.82
N ASN A 96 -16.42 23.93 -8.84
CA ASN A 96 -15.91 25.30 -8.89
C ASN A 96 -16.05 25.94 -10.27
#